data_AF-A0A2V9SXR7-F1
#
_entry.id   AF-A0A2V9SXR7-F1
#
_cell.length_a   1.000
_cell.length_b   1.000
_cell.length_c   1.000
_cell.angle_alpha   90.00
_cell.angle_beta   90.00
_cell.angle_gamma   90.00
#
_symmetry.space_group_name_H-M   'P 1'
#
loop_
_entity.id
_entity.type
_entity.pdbx_description
1 polymer ?
#
loop_
_entity_poly.entity_id
_entity_poly.type
_entity_poly.pdbx_seq_one_letter_code
_entity_poly.pdbx_strand_id
1 'polypeptide(L)'
;MVLSEQSCANGEMPDAIGWKRACHSVVIECKISRSDFLADREKPFRQKSELGLGCERFYLTPPRLLCAEELPARWGLLEYRRRKVEIIRSSARNLRTATGFRHEMNLLLASLRRVEIRIEPQTITEFLKWKNRMRDYNRGAWPEGIAPAEQEPNCFLQSSATEN
;
A
#
# COMPACT_ATOMS: atom_id res chain seq x y z
N MET A 1 -5.14 3.87 7.24
CA MET A 1 -3.74 3.41 7.34
C MET A 1 -2.83 4.50 6.81
N VAL A 2 -1.67 4.71 7.43
CA VAL A 2 -0.65 5.68 6.99
C VAL A 2 0.70 4.97 6.95
N LEU A 3 1.47 5.21 5.90
CA LEU A 3 2.81 4.69 5.70
C LEU A 3 3.75 5.89 5.46
N SER A 4 4.94 5.85 6.05
CA SER A 4 6.00 6.83 5.82
C SER A 4 7.25 6.14 5.27
N GLU A 5 7.93 6.80 4.34
CA GLU A 5 9.24 6.40 3.81
C GLU A 5 9.29 4.95 3.31
N GLN A 6 8.21 4.48 2.69
CA GLN A 6 8.14 3.12 2.14
C GLN A 6 8.50 3.16 0.65
N SER A 7 9.47 2.35 0.25
CA SER A 7 9.83 2.19 -1.16
C SER A 7 8.79 1.33 -1.90
N CYS A 8 8.34 1.83 -3.04
CA CYS A 8 7.53 1.09 -3.99
C CYS A 8 8.43 0.40 -5.02
N ALA A 9 7.93 -0.69 -5.64
CA ALA A 9 8.64 -1.44 -6.67
C ALA A 9 9.01 -0.63 -7.92
N ASN A 10 8.39 0.54 -8.14
CA ASN A 10 8.72 1.48 -9.21
C ASN A 10 9.83 2.49 -8.84
N GLY A 11 10.39 2.39 -7.63
CA GLY A 11 11.39 3.31 -7.09
C GLY A 11 10.81 4.62 -6.52
N GLU A 12 9.48 4.84 -6.58
CA GLU A 12 8.84 5.95 -5.88
C GLU A 12 8.79 5.65 -4.37
N MET A 13 9.25 6.61 -3.58
CA MET A 13 9.22 6.56 -2.12
C MET A 13 8.61 7.87 -1.63
N PRO A 14 7.29 7.90 -1.39
CA PRO A 14 6.65 9.10 -0.85
C PRO A 14 7.07 9.30 0.61
N ASP A 15 7.24 10.57 1.01
CA ASP A 15 7.56 10.90 2.40
C ASP A 15 6.44 10.36 3.34
N ALA A 16 5.18 10.57 2.95
CA ALA A 16 4.04 9.90 3.56
C ALA A 16 2.92 9.62 2.56
N ILE A 17 2.21 8.51 2.77
CA ILE A 17 0.98 8.15 2.06
C ILE A 17 -0.05 7.59 3.02
N GLY A 18 -1.30 8.02 2.88
CA GLY A 18 -2.41 7.55 3.72
C GLY A 18 -3.62 7.16 2.91
N TRP A 19 -4.31 6.11 3.33
CA TRP A 19 -5.58 5.67 2.76
C TRP A 19 -6.73 5.99 3.72
N LYS A 20 -7.73 6.70 3.19
CA LYS A 20 -9.01 7.03 3.83
C LYS A 20 -10.09 6.01 3.40
N ARG A 21 -11.35 6.27 3.80
CA ARG A 21 -12.52 5.47 3.38
C ARG A 21 -12.57 5.33 1.85
N ALA A 22 -13.16 4.23 1.38
CA ALA A 22 -13.29 3.92 -0.04
C ALA A 22 -11.96 3.87 -0.81
N CYS A 23 -10.88 3.42 -0.16
CA CYS A 23 -9.55 3.28 -0.75
C CYS A 23 -8.99 4.59 -1.34
N HIS A 24 -9.40 5.74 -0.79
CA HIS A 24 -8.95 7.04 -1.26
C HIS A 24 -7.57 7.38 -0.68
N SER A 25 -6.55 7.43 -1.53
CA SER A 25 -5.16 7.64 -1.13
C SER A 25 -4.74 9.11 -1.21
N VAL A 26 -3.95 9.55 -0.24
CA VAL A 26 -3.39 10.90 -0.17
C VAL A 26 -1.89 10.78 0.01
N VAL A 27 -1.12 11.36 -0.90
CA VAL A 27 0.34 11.45 -0.82
C VAL A 27 0.74 12.83 -0.31
N ILE A 28 1.70 12.85 0.60
CA ILE A 28 2.29 14.08 1.15
C ILE A 28 3.80 14.00 0.95
N GLU A 29 4.34 15.08 0.39
CA GLU A 29 5.75 15.29 0.13
C GLU A 29 6.24 16.49 0.94
N CYS A 30 7.06 16.23 1.94
CA CYS A 30 7.62 17.24 2.82
C CYS A 30 8.84 17.87 2.15
N LYS A 31 8.89 19.19 2.05
CA LYS A 31 10.05 19.92 1.52
C LYS A 31 10.44 21.04 2.49
N ILE A 32 11.70 21.06 2.88
CA ILE A 32 12.25 22.04 3.84
C ILE A 32 13.12 23.11 3.18
N SER A 33 13.59 22.85 1.96
CA SER A 33 14.35 23.80 1.16
C SER A 33 13.85 23.87 -0.29
N ARG A 34 14.22 24.95 -1.00
CA ARG A 34 13.92 25.09 -2.44
C ARG A 34 14.64 24.05 -3.28
N SER A 35 15.86 23.68 -2.91
CA SER A 35 16.62 22.62 -3.57
C SER A 35 15.90 21.28 -3.50
N ASP A 36 15.30 20.93 -2.35
CA ASP A 36 14.54 19.69 -2.20
C ASP A 36 13.34 19.64 -3.15
N PHE A 37 12.64 20.77 -3.27
CA PHE A 37 11.51 20.89 -4.19
C PHE A 37 11.93 20.73 -5.66
N LEU A 38 13.02 21.39 -6.07
CA LEU A 38 13.53 21.31 -7.44
C LEU A 38 14.00 19.89 -7.78
N ALA A 39 14.72 19.23 -6.88
CA ALA A 39 15.15 17.86 -7.05
C ALA A 39 13.96 16.88 -7.13
N ASP A 40 12.90 17.10 -6.32
CA ASP A 40 11.69 16.28 -6.40
C ASP A 40 10.98 16.46 -7.75
N ARG A 41 10.88 17.70 -8.24
CA ARG A 41 10.24 18.03 -9.52
C ARG A 41 10.88 17.31 -10.71
N GLU A 42 12.18 17.03 -10.65
CA GLU A 42 12.91 16.33 -11.71
C GLU A 42 12.65 14.83 -11.74
N LYS A 43 12.04 14.24 -10.70
CA LYS A 43 11.80 12.80 -10.63
C LYS A 43 10.88 12.31 -11.77
N PRO A 44 11.10 11.11 -12.34
CA PRO A 44 10.35 10.62 -13.49
C PRO A 44 8.83 10.57 -13.29
N PHE A 45 8.37 10.23 -12.09
CA PHE A 45 6.94 10.17 -11.73
C PHE A 45 6.31 11.54 -11.44
N ARG A 46 7.11 12.61 -11.36
CA ARG A 46 6.61 14.00 -11.40
C ARG A 46 6.44 14.51 -12.82
N GLN A 47 7.33 14.10 -13.73
CA GLN A 47 7.21 14.40 -15.15
C GLN A 47 6.08 13.58 -15.80
N LYS A 48 5.97 12.29 -15.44
CA LYS A 48 4.94 11.36 -15.89
C LYS A 48 3.96 11.10 -14.75
N SER A 49 3.00 12.01 -14.59
CA SER A 49 1.98 11.94 -13.52
C SER A 49 1.20 10.62 -13.50
N GLU A 50 1.13 9.91 -14.62
CA GLU A 50 0.47 8.60 -14.75
C GLU A 50 1.11 7.49 -13.92
N LEU A 51 2.40 7.61 -13.59
CA LEU A 51 3.14 6.64 -12.79
C LEU A 51 3.08 6.92 -11.28
N GLY A 52 2.68 8.14 -10.91
CA GLY A 52 2.69 8.61 -9.53
C GLY A 52 1.59 8.00 -8.66
N LEU A 53 1.90 7.84 -7.37
CA LEU A 53 0.96 7.38 -6.34
C LEU A 53 -0.09 8.46 -5.97
N GLY A 54 -1.20 8.06 -5.35
CA GLY A 54 -2.15 8.97 -4.69
C GLY A 54 -3.33 9.44 -5.54
N CYS A 55 -4.54 9.41 -4.95
CA CYS A 55 -5.73 10.10 -5.50
C CYS A 55 -5.60 11.61 -5.35
N GLU A 56 -5.06 12.07 -4.22
CA GLU A 56 -4.67 13.44 -3.94
C GLU A 56 -3.17 13.49 -3.67
N ARG A 57 -2.53 14.59 -4.07
CA ARG A 57 -1.09 14.81 -3.89
C ARG A 57 -0.84 16.21 -3.33
N PHE A 58 -0.06 16.29 -2.27
CA PHE A 58 0.25 17.53 -1.57
C PHE A 58 1.74 17.69 -1.35
N TYR A 59 2.23 18.92 -1.49
CA TYR A 59 3.47 19.33 -0.84
C TYR A 59 3.17 19.89 0.55
N LEU A 60 3.99 19.54 1.54
CA LEU A 60 3.97 20.12 2.88
C LEU A 60 5.27 20.88 3.10
N THR A 61 5.17 22.18 3.36
CA THR A 61 6.35 23.04 3.54
C THR A 61 6.25 23.93 4.76
N PRO A 62 7.37 24.49 5.24
CA PRO A 62 7.35 25.69 6.03
C PRO A 62 6.63 26.85 5.30
N PRO A 63 6.14 27.84 6.06
CA PRO A 63 5.59 29.08 5.54
C PRO A 63 6.44 29.72 4.45
N ARG A 64 5.79 30.11 3.35
CA ARG A 64 6.41 30.94 2.29
C ARG A 64 7.62 30.29 1.59
N LEU A 65 7.80 28.96 1.72
CA LEU A 65 8.86 28.26 1.00
C LEU A 65 8.52 28.09 -0.49
N LEU A 66 7.26 27.76 -0.78
CA LEU A 66 6.72 27.56 -2.12
C LEU A 66 5.46 28.40 -2.30
N CYS A 67 5.26 28.92 -3.51
CA CYS A 67 4.02 29.55 -3.92
C CYS A 67 3.12 28.54 -4.64
N ALA A 68 1.79 28.67 -4.47
CA ALA A 68 0.79 27.76 -5.04
C ALA A 68 0.92 27.61 -6.57
N GLU A 69 1.40 28.65 -7.24
CA GLU A 69 1.59 28.78 -8.69
C GLU A 69 2.83 28.00 -9.19
N GLU A 70 3.80 27.73 -8.32
CA GLU A 70 5.01 26.97 -8.68
C GLU A 70 4.75 25.46 -8.70
N LEU A 71 3.66 25.01 -8.10
CA LEU A 71 3.34 23.59 -7.98
C LEU A 71 2.88 23.00 -9.31
N PRO A 72 3.16 21.71 -9.56
CA PRO A 72 2.59 21.01 -10.70
C PRO A 72 1.06 21.13 -10.73
N ALA A 73 0.49 21.12 -11.93
CA ALA A 73 -0.94 21.27 -12.10
C ALA A 73 -1.71 20.26 -11.23
N ARG A 74 -2.79 20.74 -10.58
CA ARG A 74 -3.70 19.95 -9.72
C ARG A 74 -3.11 19.46 -8.40
N TRP A 75 -1.85 19.74 -8.08
CA TRP A 75 -1.29 19.47 -6.76
C TRP A 75 -1.79 20.47 -5.72
N GLY A 76 -1.86 20.01 -4.47
CA GLY A 76 -2.18 20.85 -3.33
C GLY A 76 -0.93 21.32 -2.57
N LEU A 77 -1.09 22.39 -1.80
CA LEU A 77 -0.06 22.95 -0.94
C LEU A 77 -0.57 23.02 0.50
N LEU A 78 0.21 22.45 1.41
CA LEU A 78 0.02 22.50 2.84
C LEU A 78 1.18 23.28 3.47
N GLU A 79 0.88 24.10 4.46
CA GLU A 79 1.90 24.76 5.26
C GLU A 79 1.81 24.33 6.72
N TYR A 80 2.96 24.07 7.33
CA TYR A 80 3.05 23.77 8.76
C TYR A 80 3.36 25.04 9.56
N ARG A 81 2.39 25.51 10.36
CA ARG A 81 2.48 26.73 11.17
C ARG A 81 2.09 26.45 12.61
N ARG A 82 2.96 26.80 13.57
CA ARG A 82 2.63 26.77 15.02
C ARG A 82 1.93 25.48 15.46
N ARG A 83 2.47 24.32 15.05
CA ARG A 83 1.92 22.98 15.34
C ARG A 83 0.58 22.65 14.67
N LYS A 84 0.19 23.40 13.64
CA LYS A 84 -0.99 23.16 12.82
C LYS A 84 -0.59 23.04 11.36
N VAL A 85 -1.34 22.24 10.61
CA VAL A 85 -1.22 22.14 9.15
C VAL A 85 -2.38 22.90 8.54
N GLU A 86 -2.08 23.86 7.67
CA GLU A 86 -3.05 24.69 6.97
C GLU A 86 -3.04 24.36 5.47
N ILE A 87 -4.22 24.32 4.84
CA ILE A 87 -4.35 24.07 3.41
C ILE A 87 -4.30 25.43 2.70
N ILE A 88 -3.23 25.67 1.94
CA ILE A 88 -3.08 26.89 1.13
C ILE A 88 -3.72 26.67 -0.25
N ARG A 89 -3.56 25.47 -0.81
CA ARG A 89 -4.16 25.07 -2.09
C ARG A 89 -4.71 23.65 -1.99
N SER A 90 -5.95 23.45 -2.40
CA SER A 90 -6.54 22.10 -2.48
C SER A 90 -5.98 21.30 -3.65
N SER A 91 -5.73 20.00 -3.43
CA SER A 91 -5.36 19.05 -4.48
C SER A 91 -6.61 18.56 -5.24
N ALA A 92 -6.44 18.14 -6.50
CA ALA A 92 -7.48 17.39 -7.18
C ALA A 92 -7.62 15.98 -6.58
N ARG A 93 -8.85 15.47 -6.54
CA ARG A 93 -9.19 14.21 -5.86
C ARG A 93 -9.06 12.95 -6.72
N ASN A 94 -8.78 13.10 -8.01
CA ASN A 94 -8.80 12.04 -9.01
C ASN A 94 -7.49 12.01 -9.83
N LEU A 95 -6.35 12.10 -9.15
CA LEU A 95 -5.02 12.01 -9.77
C LEU A 95 -4.55 10.58 -9.98
N ARG A 96 -5.15 9.61 -9.29
CA ARG A 96 -4.76 8.20 -9.36
C ARG A 96 -5.17 7.57 -10.69
N THR A 97 -4.20 6.96 -11.35
CA THR A 97 -4.39 6.11 -12.54
C THR A 97 -4.46 4.63 -12.16
N ALA A 98 -4.79 3.75 -13.12
CA ALA A 98 -4.73 2.31 -12.92
C ALA A 98 -3.32 1.82 -12.56
N THR A 99 -2.29 2.41 -13.19
CA THR A 99 -0.87 2.11 -12.90
C THR A 99 -0.49 2.56 -11.49
N GLY A 100 -0.82 3.81 -11.12
CA GLY A 100 -0.59 4.32 -9.78
C GLY A 100 -1.30 3.49 -8.70
N PHE A 101 -2.52 3.01 -8.97
CA PHE A 101 -3.24 2.12 -8.07
C PHE A 101 -2.51 0.78 -7.86
N ARG A 102 -1.95 0.18 -8.92
CA ARG A 102 -1.14 -1.05 -8.80
C ARG A 102 0.10 -0.82 -7.95
N HIS A 103 0.76 0.33 -8.10
CA HIS A 103 1.90 0.72 -7.27
C HIS A 103 1.51 0.90 -5.80
N GLU A 104 0.36 1.51 -5.52
CA GLU A 104 -0.19 1.59 -4.16
C GLU A 104 -0.43 0.20 -3.57
N MET A 105 -1.04 -0.74 -4.31
CA MET A 105 -1.27 -2.11 -3.84
C MET A 105 0.03 -2.84 -3.54
N ASN A 106 1.04 -2.69 -4.41
CA ASN A 106 2.37 -3.26 -4.16
C ASN A 106 3.01 -2.66 -2.90
N LEU A 107 2.83 -1.36 -2.65
CA LEU A 107 3.32 -0.70 -1.45
C LEU A 107 2.63 -1.24 -0.19
N LEU A 108 1.32 -1.49 -0.23
CA LEU A 108 0.58 -2.11 0.86
C LEU A 108 1.07 -3.53 1.15
N LEU A 109 1.20 -4.36 0.11
CA LEU A 109 1.70 -5.72 0.23
C LEU A 109 3.12 -5.76 0.80
N ALA A 110 4.01 -4.88 0.31
CA ALA A 110 5.37 -4.75 0.83
C ALA A 110 5.39 -4.33 2.31
N SER A 111 4.45 -3.47 2.73
CA SER A 111 4.34 -3.02 4.12
C SER A 111 3.80 -4.11 5.04
N LEU A 112 2.79 -4.88 4.58
CA LEU A 112 2.26 -6.02 5.32
C LEU A 112 3.33 -7.08 5.58
N ARG A 113 4.15 -7.42 4.57
CA ARG A 113 5.28 -8.36 4.73
C ARG A 113 6.26 -7.97 5.84
N ARG A 114 6.45 -6.67 6.09
CA ARG A 114 7.32 -6.18 7.17
C ARG A 114 6.65 -6.27 8.55
N VAL A 115 5.34 -6.12 8.62
CA VAL A 115 4.56 -6.26 9.87
C VAL A 115 4.33 -7.73 10.23
N GLU A 116 4.17 -8.59 9.22
CA GLU A 116 3.94 -10.04 9.37
C GLU A 116 5.11 -10.76 10.06
N ILE A 117 6.31 -10.18 10.11
CA ILE A 117 7.46 -10.72 10.88
C ILE A 117 7.20 -10.69 12.41
N ARG A 118 6.17 -9.98 12.89
CA ARG A 118 5.79 -9.97 14.32
C ARG A 118 4.66 -10.92 14.71
N ILE A 119 3.94 -11.49 13.76
CA ILE A 119 3.08 -12.64 14.01
C ILE A 119 3.96 -13.81 13.66
N GLU A 120 4.46 -14.58 14.65
CA GLU A 120 5.20 -15.81 14.34
C GLU A 120 4.41 -16.57 13.27
N PRO A 121 4.93 -16.67 12.03
CA PRO A 121 4.21 -17.40 11.01
C PRO A 121 4.31 -18.84 11.48
N GLN A 122 3.21 -19.36 12.04
CA GLN A 122 3.15 -20.80 12.28
C GLN A 122 3.41 -21.43 10.92
N THR A 123 4.53 -22.13 10.82
CA THR A 123 4.89 -22.81 9.59
C THR A 123 3.72 -23.70 9.18
N ILE A 124 3.48 -23.91 7.89
CA ILE A 124 2.48 -24.89 7.44
C ILE A 124 2.68 -26.22 8.16
N THR A 125 3.94 -26.57 8.44
CA THR A 125 4.32 -27.70 9.28
C THR A 125 3.78 -27.64 10.70
N GLU A 126 3.82 -26.48 11.38
CA GLU A 126 3.21 -26.29 12.71
C GLU A 126 1.68 -26.30 12.68
N PHE A 127 1.07 -25.70 11.65
CA PHE A 127 -0.38 -25.78 11.44
C PHE A 127 -0.83 -27.23 11.17
N LEU A 128 -0.09 -27.97 10.35
CA LEU A 128 -0.34 -29.39 10.07
C LEU A 128 -0.07 -30.25 11.31
N LYS A 129 0.98 -29.97 12.08
CA LYS A 129 1.21 -30.61 13.39
C LYS A 129 0.06 -30.32 14.35
N TRP A 130 -0.49 -29.10 14.35
CA TRP A 130 -1.66 -28.75 15.15
C TRP A 130 -2.91 -29.53 14.71
N LYS A 131 -3.19 -29.61 13.40
CA LYS A 131 -4.25 -30.49 12.84
C LYS A 131 -4.06 -31.95 13.25
N ASN A 132 -2.84 -32.46 13.18
CA ASN A 132 -2.52 -33.84 13.55
C ASN A 132 -2.67 -34.08 15.07
N ARG A 133 -2.30 -33.12 15.92
CA ARG A 133 -2.46 -33.21 17.39
C ARG A 133 -3.93 -33.19 17.83
N MET A 134 -4.83 -32.53 17.09
CA MET A 134 -6.27 -32.59 17.38
C MET A 134 -6.88 -33.97 17.11
N ARG A 135 -6.28 -34.76 16.22
CA ARG A 135 -6.67 -36.16 15.97
C ARG A 135 -6.39 -37.04 17.20
N ASP A 136 -5.28 -36.80 17.89
CA ASP A 136 -4.91 -37.55 19.10
C ASP A 136 -5.75 -37.13 20.32
N TYR A 137 -6.10 -35.84 20.44
CA TYR A 137 -6.91 -35.31 21.54
C TYR A 137 -8.36 -35.83 21.54
N ASN A 138 -8.95 -36.05 20.38
CA ASN A 138 -10.32 -36.55 20.23
C ASN A 138 -10.40 -38.09 20.16
N ARG A 139 -9.38 -38.82 20.63
CA ARG A 139 -9.26 -40.29 20.46
C ARG A 139 -9.48 -40.75 19.01
N GLY A 140 -9.00 -39.98 18.04
CA GLY A 140 -9.15 -40.28 16.61
C GLY A 140 -10.40 -39.70 15.93
N ALA A 141 -11.30 -39.01 16.65
CA ALA A 141 -12.51 -38.42 16.07
C ALA A 141 -12.28 -36.99 15.52
N TRP A 142 -12.86 -36.69 14.35
CA TRP A 142 -12.73 -35.38 13.71
C TRP A 142 -13.64 -34.33 14.38
N PRO A 143 -13.20 -33.06 14.52
CA PRO A 143 -14.08 -31.98 14.97
C PRO A 143 -15.24 -31.74 14.00
N GLU A 144 -16.43 -31.45 14.53
CA GLU A 144 -17.60 -31.11 13.71
C GLU A 144 -17.29 -29.90 12.80
N GLY A 145 -17.54 -30.05 11.49
CA GLY A 145 -17.37 -28.99 10.49
C GLY A 145 -16.04 -29.01 9.70
N ILE A 146 -15.11 -29.93 9.98
CA ILE A 146 -13.89 -30.10 9.18
C ILE A 146 -14.02 -31.37 8.32
N ALA A 147 -14.16 -31.19 7.01
CA ALA A 147 -14.20 -32.31 6.07
C ALA A 147 -12.80 -32.93 5.91
N PRO A 148 -12.70 -34.27 5.73
CA PRO A 148 -11.44 -34.92 5.35
C PRO A 148 -10.88 -34.33 4.05
N ALA A 149 -9.55 -34.31 3.91
CA ALA A 149 -8.89 -33.82 2.69
C ALA A 149 -9.35 -34.57 1.42
N GLU A 150 -9.81 -35.82 1.57
CA GLU A 150 -10.39 -36.66 0.53
C GLU A 150 -11.76 -36.17 0.03
N GLN A 151 -12.43 -35.30 0.80
CA GLN A 151 -13.76 -34.75 0.53
C GLN A 151 -13.75 -33.26 0.18
N GLU A 152 -12.57 -32.62 0.09
CA GLU A 152 -12.45 -31.27 -0.46
C GLU A 152 -12.32 -31.35 -1.99
N PRO A 153 -13.38 -31.05 -2.78
CA PRO A 153 -13.28 -31.07 -4.23
C PRO A 153 -12.31 -29.97 -4.69
N ASN A 154 -11.15 -30.36 -5.19
CA ASN A 154 -10.23 -29.42 -5.84
C ASN A 154 -10.73 -29.13 -7.26
N CYS A 155 -11.61 -28.15 -7.37
CA CYS A 155 -12.26 -27.74 -8.63
C CYS A 155 -11.32 -27.19 -9.71
N PHE A 156 -10.01 -27.03 -9.42
CA PHE A 156 -8.99 -26.60 -10.38
C PHE A 156 -8.21 -27.74 -11.02
N LEU A 157 -8.37 -28.98 -10.55
CA LEU A 157 -7.67 -30.17 -11.05
C LEU A 157 -8.53 -31.02 -12.01
N GLN A 158 -9.51 -30.43 -12.69
CA GLN A 158 -10.29 -31.16 -13.72
C GLN A 158 -9.41 -31.45 -14.95
N SER A 159 -8.72 -32.59 -14.87
CA SER A 159 -8.44 -33.56 -15.94
C SER A 159 -8.10 -33.00 -17.32
N SER A 160 -6.85 -32.54 -17.50
CA SER A 160 -6.19 -32.64 -18.80
C SER A 160 -5.59 -34.04 -18.95
N ALA A 161 -6.44 -35.03 -19.11
CA ALA A 161 -6.06 -36.35 -19.57
C ALA A 161 -7.25 -36.99 -20.29
N THR A 162 -7.21 -36.98 -21.62
CA THR A 162 -7.33 -38.12 -22.56
C THR A 162 -7.93 -37.64 -23.91
N GLU A 163 -7.50 -38.28 -25.00
CA GLU A 163 -7.94 -38.22 -26.41
C GLU A 163 -7.12 -37.24 -27.29
N ASN A 164 -6.33 -37.65 -28.30
CA ASN A 164 -6.09 -38.91 -29.00
C ASN A 164 -4.62 -38.95 -29.48
#